data_AF-A0A8S1BCV7-F1
#
_entry.id   AF-A0A8S1BCV7-F1
#
_cell.length_a   1.000
_cell.length_b   1.000
_cell.length_c   1.000
_cell.angle_alpha   90.00
_cell.angle_beta   90.00
_cell.angle_gamma   90.00
#
_symmetry.space_group_name_H-M   'P 1'
#
loop_
_entity.id
_entity.type
_entity.pdbx_description
1 polymer ?
#
loop_
_entity_poly.entity_id
_entity_poly.type
_entity_poly.pdbx_seq_one_letter_code
_entity_poly.pdbx_strand_id
1 'polypeptide(L)'
;MPKSINKINPLNIKASLIFDSANDLVFGKWNSNFINRMKAFGVQESHEIEDDVPDNIKVAQYLAPIITSQRVMAAQFGNTYSVMHCEDNTSLLFDELLDHIFMIIDDGDTDDAHRELLDFKTLVQHTCGLNMSLLHSPIYQQWIATLLESRTKGDTIPGASGIIGETGATAVALNALKTASKDIKLSYNHSHFMLFVGDKLLALYSSRGSEDLAPPDLILLSIQCIAAQEYWQEHGNDTSTGDQQEIVRLPWLSTENSAIVNLSAGSGAPCAPHSLHIAEVAPRITFVVVVDMEMREVGAATQTSYQVLVNIKRVLLQRALEMLPSMLDSLEASLKKTTDALRKNKANGNLCSRLTSRMLELRKSCTTTTPLTPETTATAMQTALETVIEQLKPDIPSVKMDHPLIGLKEVLAPYVDFLCVKAKRYFSLAPYPFQYYIIILLLSLILNTLTPLLFTFMSLVKFNANR
;
A
#
# COMPACT_ATOMS: atom_id res chain seq x y z
N MET A 1 -37.90 -0.36 -12.55
CA MET A 1 -36.90 -1.34 -12.08
C MET A 1 -35.56 -0.63 -11.98
N PRO A 2 -35.03 -0.38 -10.77
CA PRO A 2 -33.74 0.27 -10.64
C PRO A 2 -32.64 -0.74 -10.94
N LYS A 3 -31.68 -0.32 -11.78
CA LYS A 3 -30.49 -1.08 -12.15
C LYS A 3 -29.76 -1.52 -10.88
N SER A 4 -29.46 -2.82 -10.81
CA SER A 4 -28.56 -3.36 -9.79
C SER A 4 -27.27 -2.56 -9.83
N ILE A 5 -26.91 -1.97 -8.69
CA ILE A 5 -25.57 -1.46 -8.44
C ILE A 5 -24.62 -2.60 -8.79
N ASN A 6 -23.76 -2.36 -9.78
CA ASN A 6 -22.76 -3.31 -10.24
C ASN A 6 -22.06 -3.89 -9.01
N LYS A 7 -22.17 -5.22 -8.85
CA LYS A 7 -21.16 -5.97 -8.12
C LYS A 7 -19.84 -5.57 -8.76
N ILE A 8 -18.97 -4.91 -8.02
CA ILE A 8 -17.56 -4.80 -8.40
C ILE A 8 -17.11 -6.25 -8.56
N ASN A 9 -16.84 -6.65 -9.81
CA ASN A 9 -16.36 -8.00 -10.09
C ASN A 9 -15.12 -8.23 -9.21
N PRO A 10 -14.96 -9.41 -8.60
CA PRO A 10 -13.68 -9.75 -7.99
C PRO A 10 -12.61 -9.58 -9.07
N LEU A 11 -11.62 -8.74 -8.80
CA LEU A 11 -10.51 -8.45 -9.70
C LEU A 11 -9.96 -9.76 -10.27
N ASN A 12 -9.92 -9.88 -11.59
CA ASN A 12 -9.58 -11.13 -12.28
C ASN A 12 -8.07 -11.27 -12.49
N ILE A 13 -7.28 -10.71 -11.56
CA ILE A 13 -5.83 -10.73 -11.61
C ILE A 13 -5.35 -12.18 -11.54
N LYS A 14 -4.64 -12.61 -12.58
CA LYS A 14 -4.05 -13.95 -12.68
C LYS A 14 -2.78 -14.05 -11.87
N ALA A 15 -1.92 -13.05 -11.97
CA ALA A 15 -0.66 -12.97 -11.23
C ALA A 15 -0.20 -11.54 -10.97
N SER A 16 0.47 -11.33 -9.84
CA SER A 16 1.21 -10.13 -9.45
C SER A 16 2.64 -10.54 -9.11
N LEU A 17 3.62 -9.98 -9.82
CA LEU A 17 5.00 -10.44 -9.82
C LEU A 17 5.96 -9.25 -9.69
N ILE A 18 7.12 -9.48 -9.06
CA ILE A 18 8.22 -8.52 -9.01
C ILE A 18 9.51 -9.23 -9.39
N PHE A 19 10.22 -8.66 -10.36
CA PHE A 19 11.54 -9.12 -10.80
C PHE A 19 12.60 -8.11 -10.40
N ASP A 20 13.71 -8.58 -9.86
CA ASP A 20 14.86 -7.73 -9.55
C ASP A 20 15.70 -7.40 -10.79
N SER A 21 16.80 -6.66 -10.59
CA SER A 21 17.74 -6.28 -11.66
C SER A 21 18.43 -7.46 -12.35
N ALA A 22 18.50 -8.63 -11.71
CA ALA A 22 19.07 -9.85 -12.28
C ALA A 22 18.03 -10.70 -13.03
N ASN A 23 16.77 -10.24 -13.10
CA ASN A 23 15.60 -10.96 -13.61
C ASN A 23 15.17 -12.15 -12.72
N ASP A 24 15.58 -12.15 -11.46
CA ASP A 24 15.11 -13.13 -10.50
C ASP A 24 13.73 -12.71 -9.94
N LEU A 25 12.84 -13.69 -9.80
CA LEU A 25 11.51 -13.47 -9.23
C LEU A 25 11.62 -13.32 -7.70
N VAL A 26 11.50 -12.09 -7.20
CA VAL A 26 11.61 -11.78 -5.76
C VAL A 26 10.28 -11.78 -5.03
N PHE A 27 9.18 -11.61 -5.73
CA PHE A 27 7.83 -11.74 -5.18
C PHE A 27 6.87 -12.30 -6.23
N GLY A 28 6.01 -13.22 -5.82
CA GLY A 28 5.00 -13.81 -6.68
C GLY A 28 3.72 -14.13 -5.93
N LYS A 29 2.59 -13.65 -6.45
CA LYS A 29 1.25 -14.02 -6.01
C LYS A 29 0.41 -14.34 -7.24
N TRP A 30 -0.26 -15.48 -7.27
CA TRP A 30 -1.07 -15.90 -8.40
C TRP A 30 -2.26 -16.73 -7.97
N ASN A 31 -3.25 -16.83 -8.85
CA ASN A 31 -4.38 -17.72 -8.66
C ASN A 31 -4.07 -19.15 -9.12
N SER A 32 -4.88 -20.11 -8.67
CA SER A 32 -4.69 -21.53 -8.98
C SER A 32 -4.82 -21.83 -10.48
N ASN A 33 -5.64 -21.07 -11.21
CA ASN A 33 -5.83 -21.26 -12.65
C ASN A 33 -4.57 -20.90 -13.43
N PHE A 34 -3.91 -19.81 -13.06
CA PHE A 34 -2.66 -19.37 -13.66
C PHE A 34 -1.58 -20.43 -13.50
N ILE A 35 -1.33 -20.89 -12.27
CA ILE A 35 -0.25 -21.85 -12.03
C ILE A 35 -0.52 -23.20 -12.68
N ASN A 36 -1.78 -23.66 -12.72
CA ASN A 36 -2.15 -24.89 -13.42
C ASN A 36 -1.88 -24.78 -14.93
N ARG A 37 -2.14 -23.60 -15.53
CA ARG A 37 -1.80 -23.34 -16.93
C ARG A 37 -0.29 -23.33 -17.17
N MET A 38 0.49 -22.70 -16.27
CA MET A 38 1.95 -22.71 -16.35
C MET A 38 2.54 -24.12 -16.23
N LYS A 39 1.98 -24.96 -15.36
CA LYS A 39 2.35 -26.38 -15.23
C LYS A 39 2.09 -27.17 -16.51
N ALA A 40 0.99 -26.88 -17.21
CA ALA A 40 0.66 -27.55 -18.46
C ALA A 40 1.68 -27.28 -19.59
N PHE A 41 2.34 -26.11 -19.60
CA PHE A 41 3.41 -25.82 -20.56
C PHE A 41 4.68 -26.67 -20.30
N GLY A 42 5.01 -26.94 -19.04
CA GLY A 42 6.18 -27.78 -18.68
C GLY A 42 6.04 -29.25 -19.05
N VAL A 43 4.81 -29.76 -19.17
CA VAL A 43 4.53 -31.15 -19.60
C VAL A 43 4.80 -31.34 -21.10
N GLN A 44 4.77 -30.28 -21.90
CA GLN A 44 4.97 -30.38 -23.36
C GLN A 44 6.43 -30.42 -23.79
N GLU A 45 7.38 -29.96 -22.96
CA GLU A 45 8.80 -29.84 -23.33
C GLU A 45 9.71 -30.93 -22.74
N SER A 46 9.20 -31.78 -21.84
CA SER A 46 10.04 -32.79 -21.18
C SER A 46 9.23 -33.92 -20.57
N HIS A 47 9.48 -35.14 -21.06
CA HIS A 47 8.96 -36.39 -20.46
C HIS A 47 9.58 -36.73 -19.09
N GLU A 48 10.49 -35.92 -18.54
CA GLU A 48 11.22 -36.21 -17.30
C GLU A 48 11.64 -34.93 -16.53
N ILE A 49 10.72 -34.01 -16.22
CA ILE A 49 10.99 -33.00 -15.17
C ILE A 49 10.23 -33.39 -13.91
N GLU A 50 11.00 -33.73 -12.88
CA GLU A 50 10.53 -34.03 -11.53
C GLU A 50 9.51 -32.97 -11.05
N ASP A 51 8.40 -33.45 -10.47
CA ASP A 51 7.36 -32.65 -9.83
C ASP A 51 7.87 -31.80 -8.64
N ASP A 52 9.17 -31.85 -8.33
CA ASP A 52 9.81 -31.27 -7.14
C ASP A 52 10.36 -29.84 -7.36
N VAL A 53 10.32 -29.30 -8.59
CA VAL A 53 10.76 -27.92 -8.84
C VAL A 53 9.69 -26.92 -8.35
N PRO A 54 10.03 -25.98 -7.43
CA PRO A 54 9.10 -24.98 -6.93
C PRO A 54 8.45 -24.14 -8.04
N ASP A 55 7.16 -23.84 -7.86
CA ASP A 55 6.34 -23.08 -8.80
C ASP A 55 6.95 -21.71 -9.17
N ASN A 56 7.60 -21.05 -8.22
CA ASN A 56 8.29 -19.77 -8.44
C ASN A 56 9.38 -19.86 -9.50
N ILE A 57 10.15 -20.96 -9.53
CA ILE A 57 11.25 -21.16 -10.49
C ILE A 57 10.68 -21.36 -11.89
N LYS A 58 9.62 -22.17 -12.01
CA LYS A 58 8.94 -22.41 -13.30
C LYS A 58 8.39 -21.10 -13.87
N VAL A 59 7.67 -20.31 -13.06
CA VAL A 59 7.13 -19.02 -13.48
C VAL A 59 8.24 -18.05 -13.91
N ALA A 60 9.33 -17.97 -13.15
CA ALA A 60 10.48 -17.13 -13.48
C ALA A 60 11.10 -17.51 -14.83
N GLN A 61 11.32 -18.81 -15.08
CA GLN A 61 11.92 -19.30 -16.32
C GLN A 61 11.10 -18.92 -17.56
N TYR A 62 9.77 -19.09 -17.51
CA TYR A 62 8.91 -18.75 -18.65
C TYR A 62 8.79 -17.25 -18.91
N LEU A 63 8.86 -16.42 -17.86
CA LEU A 63 8.68 -14.98 -17.98
C LEU A 63 10.00 -14.21 -18.18
N ALA A 64 11.15 -14.80 -17.85
CA ALA A 64 12.45 -14.18 -18.02
C ALA A 64 12.72 -13.62 -19.43
N PRO A 65 12.34 -14.28 -20.54
CA PRO A 65 12.49 -13.70 -21.88
C PRO A 65 11.66 -12.42 -22.08
N ILE A 66 10.45 -12.36 -21.52
CA ILE A 66 9.57 -11.19 -21.61
C ILE A 66 10.14 -10.02 -20.80
N ILE A 67 10.64 -10.30 -19.59
CA ILE A 67 11.30 -9.30 -18.74
C ILE A 67 12.58 -8.79 -19.40
N THR A 68 13.37 -9.68 -19.98
CA THR A 68 14.59 -9.33 -20.72
C THR A 68 14.26 -8.44 -21.92
N SER A 69 13.23 -8.80 -22.70
CA SER A 69 12.75 -7.98 -23.81
C SER A 69 12.38 -6.57 -23.35
N GLN A 70 11.61 -6.45 -22.25
CA GLN A 70 11.21 -5.15 -21.70
C GLN A 70 12.42 -4.29 -21.33
N ARG A 71 13.41 -4.87 -20.62
CA ARG A 71 14.64 -4.16 -20.22
C ARG A 71 15.47 -3.72 -21.43
N VAL A 72 15.60 -4.56 -22.45
CA VAL A 72 16.33 -4.23 -23.67
C VAL A 72 15.63 -3.11 -24.43
N MET A 73 14.29 -3.16 -24.54
CA MET A 73 13.50 -2.09 -25.14
C MET A 73 13.66 -0.75 -24.39
N ALA A 74 13.71 -0.80 -23.06
CA ALA A 74 13.99 0.36 -22.22
C ALA A 74 15.38 0.97 -22.46
N ALA A 75 16.41 0.12 -22.38
CA ALA A 75 17.80 0.53 -22.38
C ALA A 75 18.31 0.96 -23.75
N GLN A 76 17.96 0.22 -24.80
CA GLN A 76 18.53 0.41 -26.14
C GLN A 76 17.68 1.31 -27.04
N PHE A 77 16.36 1.25 -26.91
CA PHE A 77 15.43 1.91 -27.82
C PHE A 77 14.70 3.09 -27.18
N GLY A 78 14.80 3.24 -25.86
CA GLY A 78 14.05 4.24 -25.09
C GLY A 78 12.54 4.12 -25.21
N ASN A 79 12.06 2.94 -25.62
CA ASN A 79 10.66 2.65 -25.80
C ASN A 79 10.27 1.52 -24.85
N THR A 80 9.98 1.86 -23.60
CA THR A 80 9.41 0.92 -22.65
C THR A 80 7.93 0.74 -22.96
N TYR A 81 7.55 -0.46 -23.40
CA TYR A 81 6.14 -0.80 -23.41
C TYR A 81 5.66 -0.99 -21.97
N SER A 82 4.52 -0.39 -21.64
CA SER A 82 3.84 -0.54 -20.35
C SER A 82 2.81 -1.67 -20.37
N VAL A 83 2.39 -2.12 -21.56
CA VAL A 83 1.38 -3.16 -21.75
C VAL A 83 1.75 -4.04 -22.93
N MET A 84 1.52 -5.35 -22.79
CA MET A 84 1.57 -6.33 -23.86
C MET A 84 0.25 -7.10 -23.88
N HIS A 85 -0.48 -7.05 -24.99
CA HIS A 85 -1.72 -7.80 -25.17
C HIS A 85 -1.44 -9.11 -25.92
N CYS A 86 -1.92 -10.21 -25.35
CA CYS A 86 -1.87 -11.53 -25.95
C CYS A 86 -3.13 -11.78 -26.81
N GLU A 87 -3.03 -12.71 -27.76
CA GLU A 87 -4.16 -13.11 -28.62
C GLU A 87 -5.35 -13.69 -27.84
N ASP A 88 -5.11 -14.20 -26.62
CA ASP A 88 -6.14 -14.76 -25.74
C ASP A 88 -6.83 -13.71 -24.84
N ASN A 89 -6.71 -12.42 -25.19
CA ASN A 89 -7.17 -11.27 -24.42
C ASN A 89 -6.52 -11.10 -23.03
N THR A 90 -5.46 -11.86 -22.72
CA THR A 90 -4.66 -11.61 -21.51
C THR A 90 -3.75 -10.41 -21.76
N SER A 91 -3.69 -9.49 -20.80
CA SER A 91 -2.81 -8.32 -20.83
C SER A 91 -1.74 -8.46 -19.76
N LEU A 92 -0.49 -8.20 -20.14
CA LEU A 92 0.66 -8.11 -19.24
C LEU A 92 1.01 -6.64 -19.08
N LEU A 93 0.87 -6.12 -17.86
CA LEU A 93 1.16 -4.73 -17.56
C LEU A 93 2.48 -4.64 -16.79
N PHE A 94 3.30 -3.64 -17.12
CA PHE A 94 4.63 -3.43 -16.59
C PHE A 94 4.78 -2.02 -16.01
N ASP A 95 5.44 -1.93 -14.87
CA ASP A 95 5.95 -0.67 -14.32
C ASP A 95 7.31 -0.94 -13.64
N GLU A 96 8.10 0.11 -13.47
CA GLU A 96 9.45 0.02 -12.92
C GLU A 96 9.56 0.84 -11.63
N LEU A 97 10.26 0.31 -10.64
CA LEU A 97 10.63 1.01 -9.42
C LEU A 97 11.99 0.53 -8.92
N LEU A 98 12.95 1.45 -8.74
CA LEU A 98 14.29 1.15 -8.21
C LEU A 98 14.97 -0.04 -8.91
N ASP A 99 14.98 -0.06 -10.25
CA ASP A 99 15.49 -1.14 -11.12
C ASP A 99 14.75 -2.50 -11.00
N HIS A 100 13.64 -2.56 -10.25
CA HIS A 100 12.74 -3.72 -10.17
C HIS A 100 11.56 -3.54 -11.14
N ILE A 101 11.17 -4.62 -11.81
CA ILE A 101 10.03 -4.64 -12.72
C ILE A 101 8.83 -5.25 -12.00
N PHE A 102 7.77 -4.46 -11.89
CA PHE A 102 6.47 -4.87 -11.42
C PHE A 102 5.66 -5.34 -12.62
N MET A 103 5.03 -6.49 -12.48
CA MET A 103 4.24 -7.09 -13.54
C MET A 103 2.91 -7.62 -13.00
N ILE A 104 1.81 -7.25 -13.65
CA ILE A 104 0.50 -7.87 -13.43
C ILE A 104 0.04 -8.55 -14.71
N ILE A 105 -0.53 -9.75 -14.56
CA ILE A 105 -1.20 -10.49 -15.63
C ILE A 105 -2.69 -10.47 -15.32
N ASP A 106 -3.47 -9.89 -16.22
CA ASP A 106 -4.92 -9.72 -16.06
C ASP A 106 -5.65 -10.03 -17.39
N ASP A 107 -6.92 -10.42 -17.33
CA ASP A 107 -7.77 -10.62 -18.51
C ASP A 107 -9.00 -9.70 -18.54
N GLY A 108 -9.01 -8.70 -17.65
CA GLY A 108 -10.04 -7.68 -17.54
C GLY A 108 -9.68 -6.41 -18.30
N ASP A 109 -10.27 -5.31 -17.82
CA ASP A 109 -10.06 -3.98 -18.39
C ASP A 109 -8.66 -3.46 -18.08
N THR A 110 -8.02 -2.85 -19.09
CA THR A 110 -6.62 -2.41 -18.98
C THR A 110 -6.46 -1.24 -18.00
N ASP A 111 -7.46 -0.37 -17.87
CA ASP A 111 -7.38 0.77 -16.94
C ASP A 111 -7.49 0.30 -15.49
N ASP A 112 -8.39 -0.66 -15.22
CA ASP A 112 -8.49 -1.30 -13.91
C ASP A 112 -7.20 -2.03 -13.56
N ALA A 113 -6.63 -2.81 -14.49
CA ALA A 113 -5.36 -3.50 -14.27
C ALA A 113 -4.18 -2.51 -14.03
N HIS A 114 -4.16 -1.37 -14.70
CA HIS A 114 -3.17 -0.31 -14.44
C HIS A 114 -3.30 0.26 -13.03
N ARG A 115 -4.53 0.52 -12.57
CA ARG A 115 -4.77 0.99 -11.21
C ARG A 115 -4.29 -0.03 -10.18
N GLU A 116 -4.54 -1.31 -10.43
CA GLU A 116 -4.09 -2.39 -9.55
C GLU A 116 -2.56 -2.53 -9.51
N LEU A 117 -1.88 -2.28 -10.63
CA LEU A 117 -0.42 -2.25 -10.69
C LEU A 117 0.15 -1.11 -9.83
N LEU A 118 -0.48 0.06 -9.88
CA LEU A 118 -0.09 1.21 -9.05
C LEU A 118 -0.37 0.96 -7.57
N ASP A 119 -1.52 0.38 -7.23
CA ASP A 119 -1.86 0.02 -5.85
C ASP A 119 -0.88 -1.04 -5.31
N PHE A 120 -0.54 -2.04 -6.12
CA PHE A 120 0.47 -3.04 -5.78
C PHE A 120 1.83 -2.40 -5.52
N LYS A 121 2.31 -1.56 -6.44
CA LYS A 121 3.57 -0.81 -6.27
C LYS A 121 3.56 0.06 -5.01
N THR A 122 2.46 0.76 -4.74
CA THR A 122 2.31 1.63 -3.56
C THR A 122 2.32 0.82 -2.27
N LEU A 123 1.69 -0.35 -2.22
CA LEU A 123 1.72 -1.25 -1.06
C LEU A 123 3.14 -1.78 -0.79
N VAL A 124 3.89 -2.11 -1.83
CA VAL A 124 5.30 -2.52 -1.69
C VAL A 124 6.18 -1.38 -1.22
N GLN A 125 5.98 -0.17 -1.73
CA GLN A 125 6.66 1.02 -1.22
C GLN A 125 6.28 1.29 0.24
N HIS A 126 5.03 1.07 0.62
CA HIS A 126 4.59 1.25 2.02
C HIS A 126 5.29 0.26 2.97
N THR A 127 5.50 -0.99 2.58
CA THR A 127 6.14 -2.00 3.45
C THR A 127 7.67 -1.97 3.37
N CYS A 128 8.25 -1.90 2.17
CA CYS A 128 9.69 -2.00 1.95
C CYS A 128 10.38 -0.63 1.80
N GLY A 129 9.63 0.43 1.50
CA GLY A 129 10.18 1.77 1.25
C GLY A 129 11.10 1.76 0.05
N LEU A 130 12.29 2.31 0.24
CA LEU A 130 13.35 2.28 -0.76
C LEU A 130 14.16 0.97 -0.73
N ASN A 131 14.03 0.18 0.33
CA ASN A 131 14.86 -1.00 0.54
C ASN A 131 14.16 -2.26 0.01
N MET A 132 14.22 -2.43 -1.31
CA MET A 132 13.59 -3.57 -1.99
C MET A 132 14.20 -4.92 -1.63
N SER A 133 15.42 -4.96 -1.06
CA SER A 133 16.04 -6.21 -0.61
C SER A 133 15.25 -6.90 0.52
N LEU A 134 14.35 -6.17 1.20
CA LEU A 134 13.42 -6.75 2.17
C LEU A 134 12.48 -7.78 1.53
N LEU A 135 12.24 -7.73 0.22
CA LEU A 135 11.42 -8.71 -0.51
C LEU A 135 12.01 -10.13 -0.52
N HIS A 136 13.31 -10.30 -0.26
CA HIS A 136 13.89 -11.64 -0.10
C HIS A 136 13.45 -12.32 1.20
N SER A 137 12.88 -11.56 2.15
CA SER A 137 12.34 -12.13 3.39
C SER A 137 10.94 -12.70 3.16
N PRO A 138 10.68 -13.97 3.53
CA PRO A 138 9.35 -14.56 3.41
C PRO A 138 8.30 -13.81 4.25
N ILE A 139 8.72 -13.15 5.34
CA ILE A 139 7.84 -12.35 6.20
C ILE A 139 7.28 -11.15 5.43
N TYR A 140 8.13 -10.43 4.68
CA TYR A 140 7.69 -9.30 3.87
C TYR A 140 6.86 -9.74 2.66
N GLN A 141 7.22 -10.87 2.03
CA GLN A 141 6.40 -11.45 0.97
C GLN A 141 5.00 -11.80 1.48
N GLN A 142 4.91 -12.46 2.63
CA GLN A 142 3.64 -12.78 3.27
C GLN A 142 2.86 -11.50 3.62
N TRP A 143 3.53 -10.50 4.20
CA TRP A 143 2.91 -9.22 4.55
C TRP A 143 2.25 -8.57 3.33
N ILE A 144 3.00 -8.41 2.23
CA ILE A 144 2.49 -7.81 0.99
C ILE A 144 1.34 -8.64 0.43
N ALA A 145 1.48 -9.98 0.42
CA ALA A 145 0.43 -10.87 -0.06
C ALA A 145 -0.88 -10.72 0.73
N THR A 146 -0.79 -10.55 2.06
CA THR A 146 -1.93 -10.32 2.93
C THR A 146 -2.56 -8.93 2.71
N LEU A 147 -1.74 -7.88 2.55
CA LEU A 147 -2.25 -6.53 2.27
C LEU A 147 -2.96 -6.47 0.91
N LEU A 148 -2.40 -7.13 -0.10
CA LEU A 148 -3.04 -7.28 -1.40
C LEU A 148 -4.41 -7.94 -1.27
N GLU A 149 -4.55 -9.03 -0.52
CA GLU A 149 -5.88 -9.65 -0.32
C GLU A 149 -6.83 -8.74 0.46
N SER A 150 -6.30 -7.99 1.42
CA SER A 150 -7.10 -7.18 2.33
C SER A 150 -7.60 -5.87 1.72
N ARG A 151 -6.93 -5.34 0.68
CA ARG A 151 -7.26 -4.06 0.06
C ARG A 151 -8.70 -3.96 -0.46
N THR A 152 -9.27 -5.09 -0.89
CA THR A 152 -10.65 -5.16 -1.43
C THR A 152 -11.70 -5.54 -0.39
N LYS A 153 -11.27 -5.82 0.85
CA LYS A 153 -12.15 -6.27 1.93
C LYS A 153 -12.79 -5.12 2.72
N GLY A 154 -12.37 -3.88 2.48
CA GLY A 154 -12.98 -2.68 3.07
C GLY A 154 -14.48 -2.51 2.74
N ASP A 155 -15.17 -1.77 3.60
CA ASP A 155 -16.58 -1.38 3.46
C ASP A 155 -16.75 -0.08 2.65
N THR A 156 -15.69 0.71 2.55
CA THR A 156 -15.59 1.98 1.84
C THR A 156 -15.13 1.75 0.40
N ILE A 157 -15.39 2.73 -0.47
CA ILE A 157 -14.97 2.66 -1.88
C ILE A 157 -13.45 2.43 -1.91
N PRO A 158 -12.93 1.49 -2.70
CA PRO A 158 -11.49 1.28 -2.85
C PRO A 158 -10.77 2.61 -3.09
N GLY A 159 -9.86 2.97 -2.18
CA GLY A 159 -9.12 4.24 -2.22
C GLY A 159 -9.74 5.41 -1.45
N ALA A 160 -10.71 5.20 -0.56
CA ALA A 160 -11.20 6.22 0.36
C ALA A 160 -11.16 5.72 1.81
N SER A 161 -10.45 6.41 2.70
CA SER A 161 -10.62 6.16 4.14
C SER A 161 -11.94 6.78 4.60
N GLY A 162 -12.90 5.96 5.01
CA GLY A 162 -14.16 6.47 5.53
C GLY A 162 -13.95 7.12 6.90
N ILE A 163 -14.59 8.26 7.15
CA ILE A 163 -14.60 8.89 8.48
C ILE A 163 -15.94 8.57 9.14
N ILE A 164 -15.93 8.10 10.39
CA ILE A 164 -17.15 8.00 11.16
C ILE A 164 -17.55 9.41 11.58
N GLY A 165 -18.71 9.87 11.09
CA GLY A 165 -19.22 11.22 11.37
C GLY A 165 -19.30 11.55 12.87
N GLU A 166 -19.38 12.83 13.19
CA GLU A 166 -19.35 13.33 14.57
C GLU A 166 -20.47 12.69 15.42
N THR A 167 -20.07 11.92 16.44
CA THR A 167 -20.96 11.30 17.43
C THR A 167 -20.36 11.46 18.82
N GLY A 168 -21.15 11.17 19.86
CA GLY A 168 -20.62 11.07 21.23
C GLY A 168 -19.46 10.09 21.34
N ALA A 169 -19.49 8.98 20.59
CA ALA A 169 -18.42 8.00 20.54
C ALA A 169 -17.11 8.57 19.96
N THR A 170 -17.20 9.39 18.91
CA THR A 170 -16.04 10.07 18.30
C THR A 170 -15.34 11.00 19.29
N ALA A 171 -16.10 11.81 20.03
CA ALA A 171 -15.54 12.73 21.02
C ALA A 171 -14.90 12.00 22.21
N VAL A 172 -15.54 10.93 22.69
CA VAL A 172 -15.00 10.06 23.74
C VAL A 172 -13.72 9.37 23.28
N ALA A 173 -13.71 8.79 22.07
CA ALA A 173 -12.54 8.16 21.47
C ALA A 173 -11.37 9.14 21.35
N LEU A 174 -11.62 10.37 20.89
CA LEU A 174 -10.58 11.40 20.77
C LEU A 174 -9.96 11.77 22.14
N ASN A 175 -10.78 11.86 23.19
CA ASN A 175 -10.28 12.13 24.55
C ASN A 175 -9.52 10.93 25.14
N ALA A 176 -9.94 9.71 24.82
CA ALA A 176 -9.21 8.49 25.19
C ALA A 176 -7.83 8.45 24.53
N LEU A 177 -7.74 8.76 23.22
CA LEU A 177 -6.48 8.85 22.49
C LEU A 177 -5.54 9.91 23.08
N LYS A 178 -6.06 11.09 23.46
CA LYS A 178 -5.28 12.13 24.15
C LYS A 178 -4.71 11.64 25.49
N THR A 179 -5.46 10.83 26.22
CA THR A 179 -5.03 10.25 27.49
C THR A 179 -3.95 9.20 27.25
N ALA A 180 -4.19 8.25 26.34
CA ALA A 180 -3.22 7.23 25.93
C ALA A 180 -1.89 7.85 25.45
N SER A 181 -1.93 8.97 24.73
CA SER A 181 -0.73 9.66 24.26
C SER A 181 0.19 10.18 25.38
N LYS A 182 -0.35 10.41 26.59
CA LYS A 182 0.43 10.83 27.75
C LYS A 182 1.04 9.66 28.50
N ASP A 183 0.41 8.49 28.42
CA ASP A 183 0.84 7.27 29.09
C ASP A 183 1.89 6.51 28.28
N ILE A 184 1.84 6.62 26.95
CA ILE A 184 2.79 5.97 26.04
C ILE A 184 4.10 6.77 26.00
N LYS A 185 5.17 6.16 26.50
CA LYS A 185 6.54 6.70 26.37
C LYS A 185 7.07 6.41 24.98
N LEU A 186 7.29 7.45 24.20
CA LEU A 186 7.85 7.36 22.86
C LEU A 186 9.30 7.85 22.83
N SER A 187 10.12 7.19 22.01
CA SER A 187 11.50 7.61 21.75
C SER A 187 11.59 8.88 20.90
N TYR A 188 10.51 9.21 20.18
CA TYR A 188 10.45 10.35 19.27
C TYR A 188 9.28 11.28 19.62
N ASN A 189 9.42 12.55 19.27
CA ASN A 189 8.52 13.62 19.69
C ASN A 189 7.23 13.71 18.87
N HIS A 190 7.22 13.16 17.65
CA HIS A 190 6.13 13.28 16.70
C HIS A 190 5.43 11.93 16.51
N SER A 191 4.13 11.90 16.79
CA SER A 191 3.33 10.69 16.74
C SER A 191 1.86 10.97 16.43
N HIS A 192 1.19 9.94 15.93
CA HIS A 192 -0.22 9.90 15.59
C HIS A 192 -0.86 8.69 16.26
N PHE A 193 -1.98 8.93 16.93
CA PHE A 193 -2.79 7.92 17.60
C PHE A 193 -4.12 7.85 16.88
N MET A 194 -4.51 6.66 16.43
CA MET A 194 -5.67 6.45 15.58
C MET A 194 -6.52 5.30 16.10
N LEU A 195 -7.83 5.45 15.96
CA LEU A 195 -8.80 4.38 16.16
C LEU A 195 -9.52 4.11 14.86
N PHE A 196 -9.41 2.88 14.37
CA PHE A 196 -10.14 2.38 13.21
C PHE A 196 -11.28 1.46 13.66
N VAL A 197 -12.39 1.53 12.93
CA VAL A 197 -13.59 0.71 13.11
C VAL A 197 -13.93 0.11 11.76
N GLY A 198 -13.61 -1.16 11.57
CA GLY A 198 -13.46 -1.75 10.24
C GLY A 198 -12.34 -1.03 9.49
N ASP A 199 -12.68 -0.49 8.34
CA ASP A 199 -11.82 0.32 7.48
C ASP A 199 -11.99 1.84 7.68
N LYS A 200 -12.84 2.26 8.62
CA LYS A 200 -13.18 3.67 8.84
C LYS A 200 -12.37 4.24 9.99
N LEU A 201 -11.85 5.45 9.83
CA LEU A 201 -11.23 6.21 10.89
C LEU A 201 -12.31 6.79 11.82
N LEU A 202 -12.30 6.38 13.08
CA LEU A 202 -13.18 6.92 14.12
C LEU A 202 -12.62 8.20 14.70
N ALA A 203 -11.34 8.19 15.08
CA ALA A 203 -10.67 9.34 15.68
C ALA A 203 -9.17 9.30 15.38
N LEU A 204 -8.58 10.50 15.21
CA LEU A 204 -7.15 10.72 15.03
C LEU A 204 -6.72 11.83 15.98
N TYR A 205 -5.66 11.56 16.74
CA TYR A 205 -4.97 12.54 17.56
C TYR A 205 -3.49 12.59 17.16
N SER A 206 -3.03 13.77 16.74
CA SER A 206 -1.62 14.01 16.41
C SER A 206 -0.94 14.79 17.55
N SER A 207 0.28 14.41 17.88
CA SER A 207 1.09 15.14 18.86
C SER A 207 1.47 16.53 18.36
N ARG A 208 1.90 17.42 19.27
CA ARG A 208 2.23 18.81 18.90
C ARG A 208 3.43 18.86 17.96
N GLY A 209 3.25 19.53 16.82
CA GLY A 209 4.30 19.70 15.82
C GLY A 209 4.44 18.51 14.86
N SER A 210 3.62 17.48 15.00
CA SER A 210 3.47 16.47 13.95
C SER A 210 2.87 17.10 12.70
N GLU A 211 3.37 16.72 11.53
CA GLU A 211 2.74 17.07 10.27
C GLU A 211 1.49 16.23 10.02
N ASP A 212 0.55 16.74 9.23
CA ASP A 212 -0.67 16.01 8.91
C ASP A 212 -0.36 14.81 8.01
N LEU A 213 -0.97 13.66 8.34
CA LEU A 213 -0.90 12.46 7.50
C LEU A 213 -1.65 12.71 6.19
N ALA A 214 -1.03 12.37 5.06
CA ALA A 214 -1.67 12.55 3.77
C ALA A 214 -2.82 11.52 3.60
N PRO A 215 -3.87 11.84 2.80
CA PRO A 215 -4.96 10.90 2.55
C PRO A 215 -4.51 9.50 2.08
N PRO A 216 -3.50 9.35 1.18
CA PRO A 216 -2.95 8.04 0.81
C PRO A 216 -2.38 7.26 2.00
N ASP A 217 -1.77 7.94 2.97
CA ASP A 217 -1.19 7.32 4.15
C ASP A 217 -2.28 6.73 5.05
N LEU A 218 -3.41 7.45 5.21
CA LEU A 218 -4.57 6.95 5.96
C LEU A 218 -5.20 5.72 5.29
N ILE A 219 -5.22 5.66 3.95
CA ILE A 219 -5.72 4.50 3.22
C ILE A 219 -4.79 3.30 3.44
N LEU A 220 -3.48 3.47 3.31
CA LEU A 220 -2.51 2.40 3.55
C LEU A 220 -2.62 1.86 4.98
N LEU A 221 -2.72 2.74 5.98
CA LEU A 221 -2.94 2.36 7.37
C LEU A 221 -4.28 1.65 7.58
N SER A 222 -5.34 2.05 6.87
CA SER A 222 -6.63 1.35 6.94
C SER A 222 -6.53 -0.08 6.40
N ILE A 223 -5.74 -0.31 5.34
CA ILE A 223 -5.53 -1.65 4.78
C ILE A 223 -4.76 -2.53 5.78
N GLN A 224 -3.77 -1.97 6.49
CA GLN A 224 -3.08 -2.66 7.60
C GLN A 224 -4.06 -3.08 8.70
N CYS A 225 -4.99 -2.19 9.08
CA CYS A 225 -6.03 -2.51 10.07
C CYS A 225 -6.97 -3.62 9.57
N ILE A 226 -7.41 -3.59 8.32
CA ILE A 226 -8.26 -4.64 7.74
C ILE A 226 -7.53 -5.99 7.77
N ALA A 227 -6.26 -6.02 7.34
CA ALA A 227 -5.45 -7.23 7.36
C ALA A 227 -5.32 -7.82 8.78
N ALA A 228 -5.06 -6.96 9.78
CA ALA A 228 -4.99 -7.37 11.17
C ALA A 228 -6.33 -7.91 11.69
N GLN A 229 -7.44 -7.20 11.41
CA GLN A 229 -8.78 -7.58 11.84
C GLN A 229 -9.23 -8.92 11.25
N GLU A 230 -8.96 -9.17 9.97
CA GLU A 230 -9.30 -10.44 9.31
C GLU A 230 -8.53 -11.60 9.94
N TYR A 231 -7.24 -11.40 10.21
CA TYR A 231 -6.41 -12.41 10.87
C TYR A 231 -6.89 -12.71 12.30
N TRP A 232 -7.16 -11.68 13.10
CA TRP A 232 -7.70 -11.84 14.45
C TRP A 232 -9.09 -12.46 14.45
N GLN A 233 -9.93 -12.19 13.44
CA GLN A 233 -11.23 -12.82 13.31
C GLN A 233 -11.11 -14.33 13.05
N GLU A 234 -10.15 -14.76 12.24
CA GLU A 234 -9.90 -16.17 11.93
C GLU A 234 -9.26 -16.93 13.10
N HIS A 235 -8.36 -16.31 13.86
CA HIS A 235 -7.53 -16.97 14.87
C HIS A 235 -7.88 -16.62 16.32
N GLY A 236 -8.75 -15.62 16.56
CA GLY A 236 -9.10 -15.14 17.89
C GLY A 236 -10.04 -16.06 18.67
N ASN A 237 -10.71 -17.00 18.01
CA ASN A 237 -11.64 -17.94 18.67
C ASN A 237 -10.95 -19.16 19.31
N ASP A 238 -9.67 -19.39 19.03
CA ASP A 238 -8.95 -20.61 19.48
C ASP A 238 -8.26 -20.46 20.86
N THR A 239 -8.26 -19.27 21.46
CA THR A 239 -7.49 -18.97 22.70
C THR A 239 -8.33 -18.96 23.99
N SER A 240 -9.56 -19.46 24.00
CA SER A 240 -10.43 -19.51 25.20
C SER A 240 -10.05 -20.58 26.23
N THR A 241 -8.75 -20.75 26.51
CA THR A 241 -8.25 -21.59 27.60
C THR A 241 -7.05 -20.93 28.29
N GLY A 242 -7.29 -20.18 29.37
CA GLY A 242 -6.31 -19.89 30.43
C GLY A 242 -5.89 -18.43 30.60
N ASP A 243 -6.50 -17.74 31.59
CA ASP A 243 -6.03 -16.67 32.52
C ASP A 243 -4.90 -15.66 32.19
N GLN A 244 -4.41 -15.55 30.97
CA GLN A 244 -3.64 -14.39 30.49
C GLN A 244 -4.17 -14.03 29.10
N GLN A 245 -4.74 -12.84 28.93
CA GLN A 245 -5.11 -12.32 27.61
C GLN A 245 -3.83 -12.11 26.80
N GLU A 246 -3.32 -13.17 26.20
CA GLU A 246 -2.14 -13.12 25.35
C GLU A 246 -2.52 -12.36 24.08
N ILE A 247 -1.77 -11.29 23.77
CA ILE A 247 -2.00 -10.47 22.58
C ILE A 247 -1.86 -11.37 21.36
N VAL A 248 -2.91 -11.46 20.54
CA VAL A 248 -2.87 -12.23 19.29
C VAL A 248 -1.88 -11.56 18.34
N ARG A 249 -0.81 -12.31 18.05
CA ARG A 249 0.38 -11.83 17.34
C ARG A 249 0.12 -11.88 15.84
N LEU A 250 0.44 -10.81 15.13
CA LEU A 250 0.38 -10.77 13.68
C LEU A 250 1.68 -11.37 13.12
N PRO A 251 1.61 -12.42 12.28
CA PRO A 251 2.79 -13.21 11.91
C PRO A 251 3.79 -12.44 11.05
N TRP A 252 3.35 -11.37 10.40
CA TRP A 252 4.19 -10.49 9.59
C TRP A 252 4.73 -9.26 10.35
N LEU A 253 4.38 -9.09 11.63
CA LEU A 253 4.88 -7.99 12.48
C LEU A 253 5.83 -8.53 13.55
N SER A 254 6.45 -7.60 14.29
CA SER A 254 7.24 -7.94 15.48
C SER A 254 6.39 -8.53 16.61
N THR A 255 7.04 -9.01 17.66
CA THR A 255 6.39 -9.53 18.87
C THR A 255 5.45 -8.53 19.56
N GLU A 256 5.67 -7.24 19.37
CA GLU A 256 4.82 -6.16 19.88
C GLU A 256 3.80 -5.69 18.83
N ASN A 257 3.50 -6.51 17.82
CA ASN A 257 2.67 -6.14 16.66
C ASN A 257 3.09 -4.81 16.04
N SER A 258 4.40 -4.67 15.85
CA SER A 258 5.02 -3.44 15.37
C SER A 258 5.85 -3.68 14.11
N ALA A 259 5.92 -2.69 13.23
CA ALA A 259 6.77 -2.75 12.03
C ALA A 259 7.19 -1.35 11.59
N ILE A 260 8.25 -1.28 10.78
CA ILE A 260 8.56 -0.07 10.03
C ILE A 260 7.68 -0.05 8.79
N VAL A 261 6.95 1.05 8.60
CA VAL A 261 6.22 1.36 7.38
C VAL A 261 6.73 2.66 6.81
N ASN A 262 6.58 2.83 5.52
CA ASN A 262 6.95 4.05 4.84
C ASN A 262 5.69 4.81 4.48
N LEU A 263 5.64 6.09 4.82
CA LEU A 263 4.55 6.98 4.49
C LEU A 263 5.01 8.01 3.46
N SER A 264 4.04 8.62 2.80
CA SER A 264 4.27 9.56 1.71
C SER A 264 4.92 10.83 2.20
N ALA A 265 4.60 11.29 3.43
CA ALA A 265 5.29 12.42 4.07
C ALA A 265 5.38 13.69 3.18
N GLY A 266 4.40 13.89 2.30
CA GLY A 266 4.37 14.97 1.31
C GLY A 266 5.14 14.71 0.00
N SER A 267 5.83 13.58 -0.15
CA SER A 267 6.71 13.22 -1.28
C SER A 267 6.00 12.54 -2.47
N GLY A 268 4.67 12.47 -2.51
CA GLY A 268 3.92 11.82 -3.60
C GLY A 268 4.09 10.28 -3.69
N ALA A 269 5.07 9.69 -3.00
CA ALA A 269 5.29 8.25 -2.90
C ALA A 269 5.78 7.88 -1.48
N PRO A 270 5.44 6.68 -0.95
CA PRO A 270 5.87 6.25 0.37
C PRO A 270 7.40 6.07 0.45
N CYS A 271 8.07 6.90 1.24
CA CYS A 271 9.53 6.88 1.38
C CYS A 271 10.06 7.35 2.74
N ALA A 272 9.17 7.83 3.63
CA ALA A 272 9.55 8.27 4.96
C ALA A 272 9.27 7.16 5.99
N PRO A 273 10.30 6.62 6.67
CA PRO A 273 10.12 5.55 7.64
C PRO A 273 9.36 6.06 8.88
N HIS A 274 8.35 5.30 9.29
CA HIS A 274 7.56 5.48 10.49
C HIS A 274 7.48 4.14 11.23
N SER A 275 7.47 4.18 12.56
CA SER A 275 7.13 2.99 13.35
C SER A 275 5.62 2.87 13.49
N LEU A 276 5.07 1.75 13.06
CA LEU A 276 3.66 1.40 13.17
C LEU A 276 3.49 0.38 14.29
N HIS A 277 2.53 0.63 15.18
CA HIS A 277 2.13 -0.28 16.26
C HIS A 277 0.63 -0.51 16.18
N ILE A 278 0.19 -1.77 16.20
CA ILE A 278 -1.23 -2.12 16.02
C ILE A 278 -1.68 -3.01 17.18
N ALA A 279 -2.83 -2.68 17.76
CA ALA A 279 -3.45 -3.48 18.81
C ALA A 279 -4.97 -3.59 18.64
N GLU A 280 -5.53 -4.73 19.03
CA GLU A 280 -6.98 -4.94 19.04
C GLU A 280 -7.59 -4.36 20.32
N VAL A 281 -8.54 -3.42 20.16
CA VAL A 281 -9.34 -2.91 21.28
C VAL A 281 -10.56 -3.81 21.49
N ALA A 282 -11.25 -4.13 20.41
CA ALA A 282 -12.41 -5.01 20.36
C ALA A 282 -12.55 -5.57 18.93
N PRO A 283 -13.42 -6.55 18.68
CA PRO A 283 -13.61 -7.09 17.34
C PRO A 283 -13.88 -5.98 16.31
N ARG A 284 -13.07 -5.92 15.26
CA ARG A 284 -13.09 -4.88 14.22
C ARG A 284 -12.84 -3.44 14.71
N ILE A 285 -12.28 -3.26 15.91
CA ILE A 285 -11.83 -1.95 16.43
C ILE A 285 -10.33 -2.03 16.70
N THR A 286 -9.56 -1.30 15.90
CA THR A 286 -8.10 -1.34 15.93
C THR A 286 -7.55 -0.02 16.45
N PHE A 287 -6.66 -0.10 17.43
CA PHE A 287 -5.86 1.01 17.90
C PHE A 287 -4.51 0.99 17.18
N VAL A 288 -4.13 2.15 16.63
CA VAL A 288 -2.92 2.32 15.86
C VAL A 288 -2.11 3.48 16.42
N VAL A 289 -0.81 3.25 16.63
CA VAL A 289 0.16 4.29 16.95
C VAL A 289 1.18 4.35 15.81
N VAL A 290 1.35 5.54 15.24
CA VAL A 290 2.38 5.81 14.22
C VAL A 290 3.35 6.83 14.80
N VAL A 291 4.64 6.52 14.76
CA VAL A 291 5.71 7.37 15.31
C VAL A 291 6.63 7.80 14.17
N ASP A 292 6.80 9.10 14.00
CA ASP A 292 7.72 9.67 13.02
C ASP A 292 9.17 9.41 13.44
N MET A 293 9.98 8.91 12.52
CA MET A 293 11.37 8.56 12.78
C MET A 293 12.31 9.63 12.23
N GLU A 294 13.46 9.81 12.88
CA GLU A 294 14.44 10.84 12.53
C GLU A 294 15.02 10.73 11.09
N MET A 295 14.78 9.62 10.39
CA MET A 295 15.27 9.35 9.04
C MET A 295 14.32 9.81 7.92
N ARG A 296 13.22 10.49 8.24
CA ARG A 296 12.24 11.00 7.28
C ARG A 296 12.85 11.86 6.16
N GLU A 297 13.60 12.90 6.51
CA GLU A 297 14.23 13.79 5.51
C GLU A 297 15.24 13.04 4.64
N VAL A 298 15.91 12.03 5.21
CA VAL A 298 16.88 11.19 4.50
C VAL A 298 16.16 10.34 3.44
N GLY A 299 15.04 9.71 3.79
CA GLY A 299 14.25 8.90 2.86
C GLY A 299 13.78 9.70 1.64
N ALA A 300 13.15 10.85 1.86
CA ALA A 300 12.64 11.71 0.78
C ALA A 300 13.76 12.26 -0.14
N ALA A 301 14.87 12.70 0.45
CA ALA A 301 16.01 13.21 -0.31
C ALA A 301 16.73 12.10 -1.11
N THR A 302 16.85 10.91 -0.51
CA THR A 302 17.44 9.73 -1.14
C THR A 302 16.60 9.27 -2.31
N GLN A 303 15.27 9.20 -2.17
CA GLN A 303 14.35 8.84 -3.25
C GLN A 303 14.51 9.79 -4.46
N THR A 304 14.55 11.10 -4.19
CA THR A 304 14.75 12.09 -5.25
C THR A 304 16.09 11.88 -5.96
N SER A 305 17.17 11.66 -5.20
CA SER A 305 18.51 11.43 -5.76
C SER A 305 18.58 10.17 -6.61
N TYR A 306 17.96 9.09 -6.13
CA TYR A 306 17.90 7.82 -6.84
C TYR A 306 17.12 7.97 -8.16
N GLN A 307 15.97 8.65 -8.14
CA GLN A 307 15.17 8.86 -9.35
C GLN A 307 15.93 9.63 -10.43
N VAL A 308 16.68 10.67 -10.05
CA VAL A 308 17.54 11.41 -10.99
C VAL A 308 18.67 10.52 -11.53
N LEU A 309 19.28 9.69 -10.69
CA LEU A 309 20.34 8.77 -11.10
C LEU A 309 19.84 7.71 -12.10
N VAL A 310 18.66 7.13 -11.88
CA VAL A 310 18.03 6.19 -12.83
C VAL A 310 17.84 6.85 -14.19
N ASN A 311 17.37 8.09 -14.23
CA ASN A 311 17.22 8.84 -15.47
C ASN A 311 18.56 9.10 -16.17
N ILE A 312 19.62 9.41 -15.40
CA ILE A 312 20.99 9.54 -15.94
C ILE A 312 21.45 8.22 -16.55
N LYS A 313 21.31 7.09 -15.85
CA LYS A 313 21.68 5.76 -16.36
C LYS A 313 20.98 5.47 -17.70
N ARG A 314 19.68 5.77 -17.78
CA ARG A 314 18.88 5.58 -19.00
C ARG A 314 19.42 6.42 -20.17
N VAL A 315 19.73 7.69 -19.93
CA VAL A 315 20.28 8.58 -20.96
C VAL A 315 21.68 8.17 -21.40
N LEU A 316 22.53 7.69 -20.48
CA LEU A 316 23.85 7.16 -20.81
C LEU A 316 23.74 5.95 -21.75
N LEU A 317 22.84 5.01 -21.43
CA LEU A 317 22.59 3.82 -22.25
C LEU A 317 22.06 4.17 -23.65
N GLN A 318 21.15 5.14 -23.74
CA GLN A 318 20.56 5.62 -24.99
C GLN A 318 21.49 6.55 -25.78
N ARG A 319 22.64 6.94 -25.21
CA ARG A 319 23.57 7.94 -25.77
C ARG A 319 22.94 9.31 -26.05
N ALA A 320 21.87 9.66 -25.33
CA ALA A 320 21.14 10.93 -25.48
C ALA A 320 21.79 12.08 -24.67
N LEU A 321 23.06 12.40 -24.96
CA LEU A 321 23.92 13.18 -24.07
C LEU A 321 23.55 14.67 -23.90
N GLU A 322 22.62 15.22 -24.70
CA GLU A 322 22.26 16.65 -24.67
C GLU A 322 21.72 17.10 -23.30
N MET A 323 20.94 16.26 -22.64
CA MET A 323 20.32 16.56 -21.34
C MET A 323 21.24 16.25 -20.14
N LEU A 324 22.34 15.55 -20.38
CA LEU A 324 23.21 15.02 -19.33
C LEU A 324 23.76 16.09 -18.37
N PRO A 325 24.23 17.27 -18.83
CA PRO A 325 24.73 18.31 -17.92
C PRO A 325 23.68 18.78 -16.92
N SER A 326 22.45 19.05 -17.38
CA SER A 326 21.36 19.52 -16.53
C SER A 326 20.92 18.48 -15.50
N MET A 327 20.96 17.19 -15.86
CA MET A 327 20.64 16.11 -14.95
C MET A 327 21.76 15.88 -13.91
N LEU A 328 23.03 16.05 -14.29
CA LEU A 328 24.14 16.00 -13.34
C LEU A 328 24.04 17.14 -12.31
N ASP A 329 23.68 18.35 -12.74
CA ASP A 329 23.44 19.46 -11.81
C ASP A 329 22.24 19.18 -10.89
N SER A 330 21.18 18.58 -11.42
CA SER A 330 20.01 18.15 -10.65
C SER A 330 20.36 17.08 -9.62
N LEU A 331 21.20 16.11 -10.00
CA LEU A 331 21.69 15.05 -9.12
C LEU A 331 22.58 15.63 -8.02
N GLU A 332 23.46 16.59 -8.35
CA GLU A 332 24.30 17.26 -7.36
C GLU A 332 23.44 18.00 -6.32
N ALA A 333 22.42 18.73 -6.78
CA ALA A 333 21.50 19.45 -5.92
C ALA A 333 20.68 18.50 -5.02
N SER A 334 20.19 17.37 -5.56
CA SER A 334 19.45 16.39 -4.76
C SER A 334 20.37 15.66 -3.77
N LEU A 335 21.57 15.27 -4.19
CA LEU A 335 22.56 14.64 -3.31
C LEU A 335 23.00 15.57 -2.19
N LYS A 336 23.14 16.87 -2.46
CA LYS A 336 23.42 17.85 -1.41
C LYS A 336 22.35 17.79 -0.32
N LYS A 337 21.06 17.79 -0.69
CA LYS A 337 19.95 17.61 0.27
C LYS A 337 20.07 16.30 1.05
N THR A 338 20.41 15.20 0.38
CA THR A 338 20.63 13.90 1.02
C THR A 338 21.77 13.96 2.04
N THR A 339 22.91 14.55 1.67
CA THR A 339 24.06 14.68 2.59
C THR A 339 23.79 15.64 3.75
N ASP A 340 23.04 16.72 3.53
CA ASP A 340 22.67 17.65 4.59
C ASP A 340 21.70 17.01 5.58
N ALA A 341 20.71 16.22 5.10
CA ALA A 341 19.84 15.43 5.94
C ALA A 341 20.62 14.36 6.73
N LEU A 342 21.56 13.66 6.10
CA LEU A 342 22.42 12.68 6.77
C LEU A 342 23.30 13.29 7.87
N ARG A 343 23.83 14.50 7.67
CA ARG A 343 24.64 15.21 8.67
C ARG A 343 23.85 15.60 9.91
N LYS A 344 22.57 15.96 9.77
CA LYS A 344 21.70 16.25 10.92
C LYS A 344 21.55 15.04 11.86
N ASN A 345 21.65 13.82 11.33
CA ASN A 345 21.53 12.56 12.08
C ASN A 345 22.83 12.08 12.77
N LYS A 346 23.85 12.94 12.91
CA LYS A 346 25.08 12.80 13.74
C LYS A 346 26.01 11.59 13.48
N ALA A 347 25.62 10.56 12.72
CA ALA A 347 26.38 9.31 12.56
C ALA A 347 26.83 8.97 11.11
N ASN A 348 26.60 9.83 10.12
CA ASN A 348 26.71 9.44 8.70
C ASN A 348 27.83 10.13 7.90
N GLY A 349 28.91 10.57 8.56
CA GLY A 349 30.02 11.29 7.91
C GLY A 349 30.69 10.54 6.75
N ASN A 350 30.90 9.23 6.92
CA ASN A 350 31.51 8.36 5.90
C ASN A 350 30.58 8.16 4.68
N LEU A 351 29.27 8.08 4.89
CA LEU A 351 28.31 7.98 3.78
C LEU A 351 28.26 9.28 3.00
N CYS A 352 28.30 10.43 3.68
CA CYS A 352 28.36 11.74 3.04
C CYS A 352 29.60 11.87 2.17
N SER A 353 30.79 11.53 2.68
CA SER A 353 32.03 11.62 1.92
C SER A 353 32.03 10.67 0.72
N ARG A 354 31.51 9.45 0.88
CA ARG A 354 31.35 8.47 -0.20
C ARG A 354 30.43 9.00 -1.30
N LEU A 355 29.27 9.55 -0.96
CA LEU A 355 28.33 10.13 -1.94
C LEU A 355 28.96 11.30 -2.70
N THR A 356 29.62 12.24 -1.99
CA THR A 356 30.30 13.37 -2.63
C THR A 356 31.43 12.92 -3.56
N SER A 357 32.24 11.93 -3.14
CA SER A 357 33.32 11.39 -3.97
C SER A 357 32.79 10.73 -5.24
N ARG A 358 31.75 9.89 -5.13
CA ARG A 358 31.14 9.23 -6.29
C ARG A 358 30.46 10.22 -7.23
N MET A 359 29.89 11.31 -6.71
CA MET A 359 29.32 12.37 -7.57
C MET A 359 30.40 13.03 -8.42
N LEU A 360 31.54 13.34 -7.79
CA LEU A 360 32.66 13.96 -8.49
C LEU A 360 33.26 13.03 -9.55
N GLU A 361 33.36 11.74 -9.26
CA GLU A 361 33.81 10.71 -10.22
C GLU A 361 32.87 10.62 -11.41
N LEU A 362 31.56 10.50 -11.17
CA LEU A 362 30.54 10.45 -12.22
C LEU A 362 30.57 11.71 -13.11
N ARG A 363 30.65 12.89 -12.50
CA ARG A 363 30.73 14.15 -13.25
C ARG A 363 31.98 14.22 -14.12
N LYS A 364 33.13 13.77 -13.61
CA LYS A 364 34.38 13.71 -14.37
C LYS A 364 34.28 12.73 -15.54
N SER A 365 33.76 11.54 -15.35
CA SER A 365 33.62 10.56 -16.45
C SER A 365 32.66 11.01 -17.54
N CYS A 366 31.63 11.79 -17.20
CA CYS A 366 30.69 12.34 -18.19
C CYS A 366 31.25 13.53 -18.98
N THR A 367 32.32 14.18 -18.50
CA THR A 367 32.85 15.44 -19.09
C THR A 367 34.25 15.32 -19.64
N THR A 368 35.02 14.33 -19.18
CA THR A 368 36.43 14.13 -19.54
C THR A 368 36.67 12.67 -19.91
N THR A 369 37.66 12.42 -20.77
CA THR A 369 38.09 11.05 -21.11
C THR A 369 38.80 10.42 -19.91
N THR A 370 38.06 9.67 -19.09
CA THR A 370 38.56 8.91 -17.95
C THR A 370 38.72 7.43 -18.28
N PRO A 371 39.55 6.67 -17.53
CA PRO A 371 39.67 5.22 -17.73
C PRO A 371 38.38 4.45 -17.36
N LEU A 372 37.54 5.02 -16.49
CA LEU A 372 36.23 4.46 -16.15
C LEU A 372 35.17 5.04 -17.07
N THR A 373 34.24 4.19 -17.52
CA THR A 373 33.11 4.64 -18.34
C THR A 373 32.05 5.32 -17.46
N PRO A 374 31.28 6.28 -17.99
CA PRO A 374 30.18 6.91 -17.27
C PRO A 374 29.22 5.90 -16.62
N GLU A 375 28.92 4.79 -17.29
CA GLU A 375 28.03 3.74 -16.80
C GLU A 375 28.60 3.08 -15.55
N THR A 376 29.90 2.75 -15.53
CA THR A 376 30.54 2.15 -14.35
C THR A 376 30.51 3.07 -13.14
N THR A 377 30.73 4.38 -13.35
CA THR A 377 30.66 5.36 -12.27
C THR A 377 29.22 5.63 -11.80
N ALA A 378 28.23 5.55 -12.68
CA ALA A 378 26.82 5.67 -12.34
C ALA A 378 26.36 4.49 -11.49
N THR A 379 26.78 3.26 -11.82
CA THR A 379 26.56 2.08 -10.99
C THR A 379 27.25 2.21 -9.63
N ALA A 380 28.48 2.72 -9.58
CA ALA A 380 29.17 2.95 -8.31
C ALA A 380 28.47 4.01 -7.43
N MET A 381 27.86 5.02 -8.04
CA MET A 381 27.00 5.99 -7.35
C MET A 381 25.72 5.32 -6.82
N GLN A 382 25.08 4.47 -7.61
CA GLN A 382 23.89 3.72 -7.19
C GLN A 382 24.20 2.87 -5.96
N THR A 383 25.29 2.11 -5.98
CA THR A 383 25.72 1.32 -4.82
C THR A 383 25.98 2.19 -3.59
N ALA A 384 26.46 3.43 -3.76
CA ALA A 384 26.60 4.36 -2.64
C ALA A 384 25.24 4.83 -2.09
N LEU A 385 24.24 5.07 -2.95
CA LEU A 385 22.87 5.37 -2.51
C LEU A 385 22.20 4.16 -1.86
N GLU A 386 22.43 2.94 -2.36
CA GLU A 386 21.93 1.71 -1.73
C GLU A 386 22.45 1.57 -0.29
N THR A 387 23.71 1.90 -0.02
CA THR A 387 24.22 1.90 1.37
C THR A 387 23.55 2.94 2.27
N VAL A 388 22.99 4.02 1.71
CA VAL A 388 22.16 4.97 2.46
C VAL A 388 20.76 4.41 2.69
N ILE A 389 20.19 3.75 1.69
CA ILE A 389 18.90 3.07 1.78
C ILE A 389 18.93 1.98 2.86
N GLU A 390 20.03 1.25 3.00
CA GLU A 390 20.21 0.26 4.06
C GLU A 390 20.12 0.87 5.47
N GLN A 391 20.57 2.13 5.65
CA GLN A 391 20.42 2.85 6.92
C GLN A 391 18.98 3.30 7.20
N LEU A 392 18.10 3.29 6.20
CA LEU A 392 16.67 3.53 6.38
C LEU A 392 15.92 2.33 6.97
N LYS A 393 16.63 1.29 7.43
CA LYS A 393 16.10 0.19 8.24
C LYS A 393 16.42 0.42 9.72
N PRO A 394 15.82 1.43 10.39
CA PRO A 394 16.03 1.62 11.82
C PRO A 394 15.42 0.46 12.61
N ASP A 395 15.96 0.24 13.80
CA ASP A 395 15.34 -0.66 14.78
C ASP A 395 13.93 -0.14 15.12
N ILE A 396 12.98 -1.06 15.21
CA ILE A 396 11.60 -0.73 15.60
C ILE A 396 11.65 -0.31 17.08
N PRO A 397 11.29 0.94 17.42
CA PRO A 397 11.25 1.37 18.82
C PRO A 397 10.23 0.52 19.58
N SER A 398 10.63 -0.06 20.71
CA SER A 398 9.68 -0.79 21.58
C SER A 398 8.68 0.19 22.18
N VAL A 399 7.38 -0.12 22.07
CA VAL A 399 6.29 0.71 22.58
C VAL A 399 5.34 -0.16 23.40
N LYS A 400 5.34 0.08 24.72
CA LYS A 400 4.47 -0.65 25.65
C LYS A 400 3.04 -0.11 25.57
N MET A 401 2.16 -0.83 24.87
CA MET A 401 0.76 -0.43 24.67
C MET A 401 -0.22 -1.03 25.70
N ASP A 402 0.20 -1.97 26.55
CA ASP A 402 -0.70 -2.77 27.40
C ASP A 402 -1.62 -1.91 28.30
N HIS A 403 -1.02 -1.00 29.08
CA HIS A 403 -1.78 -0.16 30.00
C HIS A 403 -2.68 0.86 29.28
N PRO A 404 -2.20 1.62 28.29
CA PRO A 404 -3.06 2.47 27.45
C PRO A 404 -4.21 1.71 26.79
N LEU A 405 -3.96 0.47 26.34
CA LEU A 405 -4.96 -0.37 25.69
C LEU A 405 -6.07 -0.77 26.66
N ILE A 406 -5.75 -1.11 27.91
CA ILE A 406 -6.75 -1.39 28.96
C ILE A 406 -7.64 -0.15 29.17
N GLY A 407 -7.05 1.03 29.35
CA GLY A 407 -7.80 2.27 29.50
C GLY A 407 -8.70 2.58 28.29
N LEU A 408 -8.20 2.34 27.07
CA LEU A 408 -8.98 2.47 25.84
C LEU A 408 -10.17 1.51 25.81
N LYS A 409 -9.95 0.24 26.19
CA LYS A 409 -11.02 -0.79 26.27
C LYS A 409 -12.11 -0.39 27.26
N GLU A 410 -11.74 0.08 28.45
CA GLU A 410 -12.68 0.52 29.48
C GLU A 410 -13.52 1.71 29.02
N VAL A 411 -12.88 2.73 28.45
CA VAL A 411 -13.56 3.96 27.99
C VAL A 411 -14.49 3.69 26.81
N LEU A 412 -14.11 2.79 25.90
CA LEU A 412 -14.89 2.47 24.71
C LEU A 412 -15.93 1.37 24.93
N ALA A 413 -15.87 0.61 26.02
CA ALA A 413 -16.78 -0.49 26.33
C ALA A 413 -18.28 -0.16 26.11
N PRO A 414 -18.81 1.01 26.53
CA PRO A 414 -20.22 1.36 26.31
C PRO A 414 -20.61 1.54 24.84
N TYR A 415 -19.63 1.74 23.95
CA TYR A 415 -19.83 2.02 22.53
C TYR A 415 -19.45 0.84 21.62
N VAL A 416 -18.84 -0.21 22.14
CA VAL A 416 -18.31 -1.34 21.34
C VAL A 416 -19.41 -1.94 20.46
N ASP A 417 -20.58 -2.27 21.01
CA ASP A 417 -21.66 -2.86 20.22
C ASP A 417 -22.12 -1.96 19.06
N PHE A 418 -22.24 -0.66 19.34
CA PHE A 418 -22.59 0.34 18.32
C PHE A 418 -21.51 0.42 17.22
N LEU A 419 -20.23 0.47 17.61
CA LEU A 419 -19.11 0.56 16.68
C LEU A 419 -18.94 -0.73 15.87
N CYS A 420 -19.12 -1.90 16.48
CA CYS A 420 -19.12 -3.19 15.80
C CYS A 420 -20.21 -3.27 14.74
N VAL A 421 -21.40 -2.72 14.99
CA VAL A 421 -22.46 -2.61 13.97
C VAL A 421 -22.03 -1.66 12.84
N LYS A 422 -21.36 -0.55 13.16
CA LYS A 422 -20.79 0.37 12.15
C LYS A 422 -19.64 -0.22 11.33
N ALA A 423 -18.97 -1.24 11.87
CA ALA A 423 -17.90 -2.01 11.22
C ALA A 423 -18.38 -3.19 10.36
N LYS A 424 -19.70 -3.47 10.32
CA LYS A 424 -20.26 -4.55 9.50
C LYS A 424 -20.49 -4.10 8.06
N ARG A 425 -19.98 -4.93 7.13
CA ARG A 425 -20.18 -4.83 5.69
C ARG A 425 -21.67 -4.94 5.36
N TYR A 426 -22.20 -3.95 4.66
CA TYR A 426 -23.63 -3.78 4.37
C TYR A 426 -24.48 -3.53 5.63
N PHE A 427 -24.73 -2.25 5.91
CA PHE A 427 -25.87 -1.85 6.72
C PHE A 427 -27.16 -2.29 5.99
N SER A 428 -27.66 -3.49 6.26
CA SER A 428 -29.09 -3.70 6.04
C SER A 428 -29.78 -2.86 7.12
N LEU A 429 -30.66 -1.95 6.71
CA LEU A 429 -31.51 -1.20 7.63
C LEU A 429 -32.55 -2.09 8.35
N ALA A 430 -32.47 -3.42 8.16
CA ALA A 430 -33.41 -4.39 8.69
C ALA A 430 -33.51 -4.48 10.23
N PRO A 431 -32.47 -4.17 11.05
CA PRO A 431 -32.60 -4.28 12.50
C PRO A 431 -33.12 -2.99 13.17
N TYR A 432 -33.45 -1.92 12.44
CA TYR A 432 -34.06 -0.74 13.04
C TYR A 432 -35.59 -0.91 13.15
N PRO A 433 -36.17 -0.83 14.36
CA PRO A 433 -37.63 -0.91 14.56
C PRO A 433 -38.41 0.26 13.91
N PHE A 434 -37.71 1.25 13.34
CA PHE A 434 -38.29 2.39 12.64
C PHE A 434 -38.68 2.12 11.16
N GLN A 435 -38.36 0.94 10.61
CA GLN A 435 -38.70 0.58 9.22
C GLN A 435 -40.21 0.62 8.94
N TYR A 436 -41.04 0.23 9.90
CA TYR A 436 -42.49 0.22 9.70
C TYR A 436 -43.06 1.64 9.50
N TYR A 437 -42.56 2.62 10.27
CA TYR A 437 -43.02 4.00 10.20
C TYR A 437 -42.59 4.70 8.91
N ILE A 438 -41.34 4.49 8.46
CA ILE A 438 -40.83 5.10 7.22
C ILE A 438 -41.47 4.48 5.98
N ILE A 439 -41.71 3.16 5.97
CA ILE A 439 -42.40 2.48 4.87
C ILE A 439 -43.87 2.92 4.79
N ILE A 440 -44.56 3.09 5.92
CA ILE A 440 -45.93 3.63 5.95
C ILE A 440 -45.95 5.10 5.48
N LEU A 441 -44.97 5.92 5.86
CA LEU A 441 -44.87 7.31 5.42
C LEU A 441 -44.58 7.41 3.91
N LEU A 442 -43.72 6.55 3.37
CA LEU A 442 -43.45 6.47 1.93
C LEU A 442 -44.66 5.94 1.16
N LEU A 443 -45.36 4.91 1.66
CA LEU A 443 -46.59 4.41 1.07
C LEU A 443 -47.70 5.46 1.09
N SER A 444 -47.85 6.25 2.16
CA SER A 444 -48.86 7.31 2.22
C SER A 444 -48.50 8.48 1.28
N LEU A 445 -47.22 8.82 1.13
CA LEU A 445 -46.77 9.84 0.17
C LEU A 445 -47.00 9.39 -1.28
N ILE A 446 -46.75 8.12 -1.59
CA ILE A 446 -46.98 7.52 -2.91
C ILE A 446 -48.48 7.43 -3.21
N LEU A 447 -49.31 7.04 -2.23
CA LEU A 447 -50.76 6.96 -2.41
C LEU A 447 -51.40 8.36 -2.60
N ASN A 448 -50.91 9.37 -1.88
CA ASN A 448 -51.37 10.76 -2.00
C ASN A 448 -50.92 11.45 -3.30
N THR A 449 -49.84 10.97 -3.93
CA THR A 449 -49.37 11.49 -5.23
C THR A 449 -49.99 10.77 -6.42
N LEU A 450 -50.35 9.48 -6.29
CA LEU A 450 -51.01 8.71 -7.35
C LEU A 450 -52.53 8.92 -7.45
N THR A 451 -53.20 9.26 -6.35
CA THR A 451 -54.66 9.52 -6.33
C THR A 451 -55.12 10.64 -7.26
N PRO A 452 -54.48 11.83 -7.35
CA PRO A 452 -54.87 12.86 -8.31
C PRO A 452 -54.56 12.47 -9.76
N LEU A 453 -53.50 11.68 -10.01
CA LEU A 453 -53.14 11.18 -11.35
C LEU A 453 -54.16 10.17 -11.88
N LEU A 454 -54.65 9.26 -11.04
CA LEU A 454 -55.72 8.32 -11.38
C LEU A 454 -57.07 9.02 -11.64
N PHE A 455 -57.38 10.07 -10.88
CA PHE A 455 -58.61 10.85 -11.08
C PHE A 455 -58.57 11.65 -12.41
N THR A 456 -57.39 12.16 -12.77
CA THR A 456 -57.20 12.88 -14.04
C THR A 456 -57.27 11.92 -15.23
N PHE A 457 -56.73 10.70 -15.09
CA PHE A 457 -56.78 9.67 -16.13
C PHE A 457 -58.22 9.14 -16.35
N MET A 458 -59.00 8.94 -15.28
CA MET A 458 -60.40 8.50 -15.40
C MET A 458 -61.33 9.58 -15.98
N SER A 459 -61.06 10.87 -15.72
CA SER A 459 -61.77 11.98 -16.35
C SER A 459 -61.46 12.09 -17.85
N LEU A 460 -60.21 11.81 -18.28
CA LEU A 460 -59.83 11.79 -19.69
C LEU A 460 -60.49 10.63 -20.47
N VAL A 461 -60.60 9.45 -19.84
CA VAL A 461 -61.25 8.28 -20.46
C VAL A 461 -62.76 8.48 -20.62
N LYS A 462 -63.44 9.18 -19.68
CA LYS A 462 -64.86 9.53 -19.83
C LYS A 462 -65.11 10.58 -20.92
N PHE A 463 -64.16 11.48 -21.19
CA PHE A 463 -64.33 12.51 -22.23
C PHE A 463 -64.20 11.95 -23.65
N ASN A 464 -63.42 10.87 -23.86
CA ASN A 464 -63.28 10.22 -25.17
C ASN A 464 -64.39 9.21 -25.51
N ALA A 465 -65.24 8.84 -24.55
CA ALA A 465 -66.36 7.91 -24.79
C ALA A 465 -67.66 8.60 -25.25
N ASN A 466 -67.71 9.94 -25.26
CA ASN A 466 -68.87 10.75 -25.65
C ASN A 466 -68.61 11.64 -26.89
N ARG A 467 -67.70 11.22 -27.77
CA ARG A 467 -67.49 11.83 -29.09
C ARG A 467 -67.67 10.83 -30.21
#